data_AF-C4YI75-F1
#
_entry.id   AF-C4YI75-F1
#
_cell.length_a   1.000
_cell.length_b   1.000
_cell.length_c   1.000
_cell.angle_alpha   90.00
_cell.angle_beta   90.00
_cell.angle_gamma   90.00
#
_symmetry.space_group_name_H-M   'P 1'
#
loop_
_entity.id
_entity.type
_entity.pdbx_description
1 polymer ?
#
loop_
_entity_poly.entity_id
_entity_poly.type
_entity_poly.pdbx_seq_one_letter_code
_entity_poly.pdbx_strand_id
1 'polypeptide(L)'
;MSSSPGNSNSEFETLSDVLQTSSPSNQSSRQLQTTGGGTAALNLAEAKIVTHEDKLIQLQSLKIQLSEQRDQLIKSRTSSTNELNDLRLRHHQLTQELSKTRKETNIKNLLDSNTSQYIKNLEVKNLKNDDYILNNLNVLPSTDWDLRLTYIKRFVPYLEIDKIRTFNECDSEGSMIRIIEFQLILPLIFQTNFRLLVDCENDSLKGIEIDDLFKISMISNSFYQMVIKNYIPNKKISTLMFGLNSFSKLLHKRMSTINKLVKSFQDNLYDAGKYQDLLDTSDNKKLFAILQTLDQIELIFTKNERQFKIVFNWEIVIGDPLTGTCNSRIQLYKIDILDNTTKNLSQVFENLLLQYDISTSLTTIIKTVF
;
A
#
# COMPACT_ATOMS: atom_id res chain seq x y z
N MET A 1 -28.49 -22.54 47.17
CA MET A 1 -29.09 -23.71 46.49
C MET A 1 -28.42 -23.77 45.11
N SER A 2 -27.41 -24.61 44.88
CA SER A 2 -27.50 -26.05 44.54
C SER A 2 -28.33 -26.29 43.27
N SER A 3 -27.85 -26.98 42.22
CA SER A 3 -26.79 -28.01 42.17
C SER A 3 -26.22 -28.25 40.76
N SER A 4 -24.97 -28.72 40.67
CA SER A 4 -24.42 -29.46 39.50
C SER A 4 -25.11 -30.84 39.35
N PRO A 5 -25.04 -31.55 38.20
CA PRO A 5 -23.81 -32.15 37.63
C PRO A 5 -23.69 -31.98 36.08
N GLY A 6 -22.61 -32.37 35.38
CA GLY A 6 -21.28 -32.83 35.82
C GLY A 6 -20.42 -33.38 34.66
N ASN A 7 -19.10 -33.16 34.77
CA ASN A 7 -17.95 -33.94 34.26
C ASN A 7 -17.72 -34.27 32.76
N SER A 8 -16.46 -34.64 32.47
CA SER A 8 -15.84 -35.15 31.22
C SER A 8 -15.57 -34.12 30.10
N ASN A 9 -14.36 -34.04 29.50
CA ASN A 9 -13.09 -34.71 29.79
C ASN A 9 -11.89 -33.75 29.62
N SER A 10 -10.85 -33.99 30.42
CA SER A 10 -9.52 -33.39 30.31
C SER A 10 -8.57 -34.38 29.64
N GLU A 11 -8.03 -34.07 28.47
CA GLU A 11 -6.95 -34.85 27.86
C GLU A 11 -5.80 -33.92 27.47
N PHE A 12 -4.84 -33.80 28.38
CA PHE A 12 -3.45 -33.56 28.01
C PHE A 12 -2.99 -34.78 27.21
N GLU A 13 -2.64 -34.61 25.93
CA GLU A 13 -1.92 -35.62 25.16
C GLU A 13 -0.57 -35.88 25.85
N THR A 14 -0.51 -36.96 26.63
CA THR A 14 0.74 -37.41 27.25
C THR A 14 1.57 -38.20 26.26
N LEU A 15 2.88 -38.29 26.49
CA LEU A 15 3.87 -38.98 25.64
C LEU A 15 3.66 -40.52 25.50
N SER A 16 2.50 -41.03 25.92
CA SER A 16 2.12 -42.44 25.97
C SER A 16 1.59 -42.97 24.63
N ASP A 17 0.93 -42.11 23.82
CA ASP A 17 0.28 -42.54 22.57
C ASP A 17 1.25 -42.79 21.40
N VAL A 18 2.52 -42.39 21.53
CA VAL A 18 3.56 -42.58 20.50
C VAL A 18 4.13 -44.01 20.49
N LEU A 19 3.74 -44.88 21.44
CA LEU A 19 4.34 -46.22 21.62
C LEU A 19 3.41 -47.41 21.28
N GLN A 20 2.28 -47.20 20.61
CA GLN A 20 1.50 -48.31 20.04
C GLN A 20 1.99 -48.69 18.64
N THR A 21 3.12 -49.40 18.56
CA THR A 21 3.48 -50.14 17.34
C THR A 21 2.68 -51.43 17.27
N SER A 22 1.76 -51.52 16.30
CA SER A 22 0.91 -52.69 16.06
C SER A 22 1.74 -53.92 15.64
N SER A 23 1.38 -55.08 16.22
CA SER A 23 1.96 -56.38 15.87
C SER A 23 1.57 -56.81 14.45
N PRO A 24 2.48 -57.40 13.64
CA PRO A 24 2.10 -58.04 12.39
C PRO A 24 1.57 -59.46 12.65
N SER A 25 0.29 -59.67 12.34
CA SER A 25 -0.33 -61.00 12.23
C SER A 25 0.07 -61.69 10.92
N ASN A 26 0.11 -63.02 10.95
CA ASN A 26 0.72 -63.87 9.93
C ASN A 26 -0.34 -64.54 9.02
N GLN A 27 0.10 -65.17 7.90
CA GLN A 27 -0.67 -65.97 6.91
C GLN A 27 -1.48 -65.16 5.86
N SER A 28 -1.55 -65.50 4.56
CA SER A 28 -0.99 -66.59 3.71
C SER A 28 -1.28 -66.25 2.20
N SER A 29 -0.84 -66.91 1.11
CA SER A 29 -0.01 -68.11 0.82
C SER A 29 0.31 -68.23 -0.70
N ARG A 30 1.37 -68.98 -1.08
CA ARG A 30 1.72 -69.52 -2.44
C ARG A 30 2.18 -68.51 -3.52
N GLN A 31 3.22 -68.77 -4.30
CA GLN A 31 3.51 -70.01 -5.07
C GLN A 31 4.98 -70.48 -5.06
N LEU A 32 5.19 -71.77 -5.38
CA LEU A 32 6.51 -72.35 -5.66
C LEU A 32 6.93 -72.07 -7.10
N GLN A 33 8.24 -71.95 -7.34
CA GLN A 33 8.88 -72.65 -8.46
C GLN A 33 10.30 -73.08 -8.12
N THR A 34 10.64 -74.30 -8.55
CA THR A 34 11.90 -75.01 -8.28
C THR A 34 12.82 -74.95 -9.49
N THR A 35 14.13 -74.77 -9.29
CA THR A 35 15.19 -75.41 -10.09
C THR A 35 16.56 -75.19 -9.44
N GLY A 36 17.30 -76.29 -9.25
CA GLY A 36 18.77 -76.49 -9.35
C GLY A 36 19.74 -75.44 -8.77
N GLY A 37 20.85 -75.82 -8.12
CA GLY A 37 21.50 -77.13 -7.98
C GLY A 37 23.02 -76.91 -7.98
N GLY A 38 23.78 -77.51 -7.06
CA GLY A 38 25.21 -77.19 -6.95
C GLY A 38 25.92 -77.70 -5.69
N THR A 39 26.06 -79.03 -5.59
CA THR A 39 27.21 -79.72 -4.96
C THR A 39 27.86 -79.11 -3.72
N ALA A 40 27.51 -79.64 -2.54
CA ALA A 40 28.43 -79.63 -1.41
C ALA A 40 29.62 -80.56 -1.71
N ALA A 41 30.82 -79.99 -1.90
CA ALA A 41 32.04 -80.76 -2.03
C ALA A 41 32.61 -81.08 -0.64
N LEU A 42 32.42 -82.32 -0.20
CA LEU A 42 33.28 -82.93 0.82
C LEU A 42 34.70 -82.95 0.27
N ASN A 43 35.66 -82.35 0.98
CA ASN A 43 37.07 -82.68 0.82
C ASN A 43 37.61 -83.30 2.11
N LEU A 44 38.24 -84.45 1.92
CA LEU A 44 38.61 -85.39 2.95
C LEU A 44 40.06 -85.16 3.37
N ALA A 45 40.31 -85.26 4.67
CA ALA A 45 41.59 -85.57 5.32
C ALA A 45 42.91 -85.12 4.63
N GLU A 46 43.60 -84.16 5.24
CA GLU A 46 45.06 -84.22 5.29
C GLU A 46 45.50 -84.13 6.76
N ALA A 47 45.94 -85.27 7.31
CA ALA A 47 46.42 -85.37 8.69
C ALA A 47 47.86 -84.85 8.79
N LYS A 48 48.02 -83.53 8.93
CA LYS A 48 49.25 -82.94 9.46
C LYS A 48 49.23 -82.95 10.98
N ILE A 49 50.42 -83.10 11.57
CA ILE A 49 50.64 -83.10 13.01
C ILE A 49 50.35 -81.69 13.53
N VAL A 50 49.10 -81.45 13.93
CA VAL A 50 48.71 -80.21 14.60
C VAL A 50 49.29 -80.25 16.00
N THR A 51 50.41 -79.56 16.19
CA THR A 51 50.87 -79.20 17.53
C THR A 51 49.76 -78.41 18.23
N HIS A 52 49.70 -78.46 19.56
CA HIS A 52 48.68 -77.73 20.31
C HIS A 52 48.71 -76.21 20.02
N GLU A 53 49.88 -75.72 19.57
CA GLU A 53 50.15 -74.35 19.16
C GLU A 53 49.52 -73.99 17.81
N ASP A 54 49.58 -74.83 16.77
CA ASP A 54 48.95 -74.55 15.48
C ASP A 54 47.42 -74.42 15.59
N LYS A 55 46.80 -75.24 16.44
CA LYS A 55 45.36 -75.14 16.74
C LYS A 55 45.02 -73.86 17.52
N LEU A 56 45.91 -73.44 18.41
CA LEU A 56 45.80 -72.16 19.12
C LEU A 56 45.95 -70.97 18.17
N ILE A 57 46.88 -71.02 17.21
CA ILE A 57 47.09 -69.97 16.20
C ILE A 57 45.85 -69.85 15.29
N GLN A 58 45.28 -70.97 14.84
CA GLN A 58 44.02 -70.96 14.07
C GLN A 58 42.85 -70.38 14.89
N LEU A 59 42.71 -70.77 16.17
CA LEU A 59 41.65 -70.21 17.03
C LEU A 59 41.88 -68.72 17.34
N GLN A 60 43.12 -68.27 17.45
CA GLN A 60 43.46 -66.86 17.62
C GLN A 60 43.20 -66.05 16.35
N SER A 61 43.54 -66.56 15.17
CA SER A 61 43.25 -65.88 13.90
C SER A 61 41.74 -65.76 13.64
N LEU A 62 40.97 -66.82 13.95
CA LEU A 62 39.51 -66.82 13.87
C LEU A 62 38.89 -65.84 14.91
N LYS A 63 39.46 -65.75 16.12
CA LYS A 63 39.07 -64.75 17.13
C LYS A 63 39.36 -63.31 16.67
N ILE A 64 40.49 -63.07 15.98
CA ILE A 64 40.84 -61.77 15.41
C ILE A 64 39.84 -61.41 14.30
N GLN A 65 39.58 -62.31 13.36
CA GLN A 65 38.59 -62.12 12.29
C GLN A 65 37.18 -61.84 12.82
N LEU A 66 36.75 -62.56 13.87
CA LEU A 66 35.46 -62.29 14.52
C LEU A 66 35.45 -60.95 15.29
N SER A 67 36.58 -60.50 15.84
CA SER A 67 36.69 -59.17 16.43
C SER A 67 36.63 -58.08 15.37
N GLU A 68 37.30 -58.26 14.24
CA GLU A 68 37.24 -57.33 13.10
C GLU A 68 35.83 -57.24 12.51
N GLN A 69 35.15 -58.38 12.32
CA GLN A 69 33.75 -58.41 11.89
C GLN A 69 32.83 -57.72 12.91
N ARG A 70 33.01 -57.96 14.21
CA ARG A 70 32.27 -57.26 15.27
C ARG A 70 32.49 -55.75 15.19
N ASP A 71 33.73 -55.31 15.01
CA ASP A 71 34.06 -53.88 15.01
C ASP A 71 33.61 -53.19 13.71
N GLN A 72 33.60 -53.90 12.58
CA GLN A 72 32.94 -53.47 11.34
C GLN A 72 31.41 -53.36 11.51
N LEU A 73 30.77 -54.33 12.14
CA LEU A 73 29.32 -54.30 12.43
C LEU A 73 28.95 -53.19 13.41
N ILE A 74 29.80 -52.90 14.41
CA ILE A 74 29.62 -51.75 15.30
C ILE A 74 29.70 -50.44 14.50
N LYS A 75 30.71 -50.28 13.63
CA LYS A 75 30.84 -49.09 12.77
C LYS A 75 29.63 -48.90 11.84
N SER A 76 29.18 -49.98 11.19
CA SER A 76 27.98 -49.97 10.35
C SER A 76 26.73 -49.59 11.17
N ARG A 77 26.54 -50.18 12.35
CA ARG A 77 25.44 -49.83 13.26
C ARG A 77 25.48 -48.37 13.69
N THR A 78 26.66 -47.80 13.97
CA THR A 78 26.79 -46.38 14.32
C THR A 78 26.50 -45.47 13.13
N SER A 79 26.93 -45.80 11.91
CA SER A 79 26.59 -45.04 10.69
C SER A 79 25.08 -45.02 10.49
N SER A 80 24.44 -46.20 10.48
CA SER A 80 22.99 -46.32 10.31
C SER A 80 22.22 -45.62 11.42
N THR A 81 22.74 -45.56 12.66
CA THR A 81 22.09 -44.83 13.76
C THR A 81 22.19 -43.32 13.56
N ASN A 82 23.33 -42.82 13.07
CA ASN A 82 23.51 -41.41 12.76
C ASN A 82 22.64 -40.98 11.57
N GLU A 83 22.63 -41.75 10.49
CA GLU A 83 21.76 -41.53 9.32
C GLU A 83 20.27 -41.51 9.72
N LEU A 84 19.85 -42.39 10.62
CA LEU A 84 18.47 -42.43 11.14
C LEU A 84 18.16 -41.21 12.01
N ASN A 85 19.11 -40.72 12.82
CA ASN A 85 18.95 -39.50 13.61
C ASN A 85 18.89 -38.25 12.72
N ASP A 86 19.74 -38.14 11.70
CA ASP A 86 19.71 -37.05 10.71
C ASP A 86 18.40 -37.06 9.92
N LEU A 87 17.92 -38.24 9.52
CA LEU A 87 16.63 -38.39 8.84
C LEU A 87 15.45 -38.01 9.74
N ARG A 88 15.50 -38.34 11.04
CA ARG A 88 14.51 -37.90 12.05
C ARG A 88 14.53 -36.39 12.22
N LEU A 89 15.71 -35.77 12.32
CA LEU A 89 15.86 -34.32 12.44
C LEU A 89 15.27 -33.61 11.21
N ARG A 90 15.63 -34.08 10.01
CA ARG A 90 15.12 -33.55 8.74
C ARG A 90 13.61 -33.73 8.61
N HIS A 91 13.07 -34.89 8.99
CA HIS A 91 11.63 -35.13 9.01
C HIS A 91 10.91 -34.17 9.98
N HIS A 92 11.48 -33.93 11.16
CA HIS A 92 10.91 -32.99 12.14
C HIS A 92 10.90 -31.56 11.61
N GLN A 93 12.00 -31.08 11.02
CA GLN A 93 12.09 -29.75 10.38
C GLN A 93 11.03 -29.59 9.28
N LEU A 94 10.94 -30.57 8.36
CA LEU A 94 9.99 -30.54 7.25
C LEU A 94 8.52 -30.60 7.73
N THR A 95 8.26 -31.32 8.83
CA THR A 95 6.94 -31.34 9.49
C THR A 95 6.61 -29.98 10.12
N GLN A 96 7.58 -29.31 10.76
CA GLN A 96 7.39 -27.97 11.31
C GLN A 96 7.09 -26.94 10.21
N GLU A 97 7.85 -26.94 9.11
CA GLU A 97 7.63 -26.06 7.95
C GLU A 97 6.23 -26.27 7.35
N LEU A 98 5.83 -27.52 7.08
CA LEU A 98 4.48 -27.85 6.61
C LEU A 98 3.40 -27.37 7.59
N SER A 99 3.62 -27.47 8.91
CA SER A 99 2.67 -26.98 9.91
C SER A 99 2.54 -25.45 9.90
N LYS A 100 3.64 -24.73 9.66
CA LYS A 100 3.69 -23.27 9.56
C LYS A 100 2.95 -22.80 8.30
N THR A 101 3.27 -23.37 7.14
CA THR A 101 2.60 -23.06 5.87
C THR A 101 1.10 -23.34 5.94
N ARG A 102 0.67 -24.45 6.56
CA ARG A 102 -0.75 -24.76 6.77
C ARG A 102 -1.46 -23.73 7.65
N LYS A 103 -0.81 -23.22 8.71
CA LYS A 103 -1.36 -22.15 9.55
C LYS A 103 -1.51 -20.85 8.76
N GLU A 104 -0.48 -20.44 8.03
CA GLU A 104 -0.50 -19.23 7.18
C GLU A 104 -1.59 -19.30 6.11
N THR A 105 -1.72 -20.42 5.38
CA THR A 105 -2.79 -20.60 4.39
C THR A 105 -4.19 -20.64 5.01
N ASN A 106 -4.36 -21.25 6.18
CA ASN A 106 -5.65 -21.27 6.87
C ASN A 106 -6.04 -19.87 7.35
N ILE A 107 -5.10 -19.09 7.90
CA ILE A 107 -5.33 -17.69 8.29
C ILE A 107 -5.75 -16.86 7.08
N LYS A 108 -5.03 -16.97 5.95
CA LYS A 108 -5.39 -16.27 4.71
C LYS A 108 -6.80 -16.63 4.23
N ASN A 109 -7.13 -17.93 4.16
CA ASN A 109 -8.45 -18.39 3.75
C ASN A 109 -9.58 -17.87 4.68
N LEU A 110 -9.32 -17.76 5.99
CA LEU A 110 -10.26 -17.18 6.95
C LEU A 110 -10.45 -15.67 6.75
N LEU A 111 -9.38 -14.92 6.45
CA LEU A 111 -9.45 -13.48 6.15
C LEU A 111 -10.20 -13.21 4.83
N ASP A 112 -9.91 -13.96 3.78
CA ASP A 112 -10.59 -13.85 2.47
C ASP A 112 -12.10 -14.19 2.60
N SER A 113 -12.42 -15.23 3.38
CA SER A 113 -13.80 -15.64 3.68
C SER A 113 -14.55 -14.57 4.50
N ASN A 114 -13.93 -14.02 5.55
CA ASN A 114 -14.52 -12.95 6.37
C ASN A 114 -14.80 -11.69 5.53
N THR A 115 -13.86 -11.28 4.69
CA THR A 115 -14.01 -10.15 3.76
C THR A 115 -15.19 -10.37 2.81
N SER A 116 -15.29 -11.57 2.23
CA SER A 116 -16.40 -11.96 1.34
C SER A 116 -17.75 -11.97 2.05
N GLN A 117 -17.82 -12.44 3.30
CA GLN A 117 -19.04 -12.42 4.10
C GLN A 117 -19.45 -11.00 4.49
N TYR A 118 -18.50 -10.11 4.80
CA TYR A 118 -18.78 -8.71 5.11
C TYR A 118 -19.42 -7.98 3.92
N ILE A 119 -18.86 -8.13 2.71
CA ILE A 119 -19.41 -7.57 1.47
C ILE A 119 -20.85 -8.08 1.25
N LYS A 120 -21.05 -9.40 1.31
CA LYS A 120 -22.38 -10.02 1.13
C LYS A 120 -23.40 -9.57 2.19
N ASN A 121 -22.95 -9.33 3.43
CA ASN A 121 -23.82 -8.83 4.51
C ASN A 121 -24.21 -7.35 4.32
N LEU A 122 -23.34 -6.53 3.71
CA LEU A 122 -23.69 -5.16 3.31
C LEU A 122 -24.74 -5.17 2.20
N GLU A 123 -24.55 -5.99 1.16
CA GLU A 123 -25.52 -6.15 0.06
C GLU A 123 -26.90 -6.60 0.56
N VAL A 124 -26.95 -7.65 1.38
CA VAL A 124 -28.21 -8.25 1.85
C VAL A 124 -28.95 -7.35 2.84
N LYS A 125 -28.26 -6.57 3.67
CA LYS A 125 -28.90 -5.60 4.59
C LYS A 125 -29.61 -4.46 3.86
N ASN A 126 -29.14 -4.08 2.68
CA ASN A 126 -29.70 -2.95 1.93
C ASN A 126 -30.93 -3.28 1.08
N LEU A 127 -31.30 -4.55 0.90
CA LEU A 127 -32.16 -4.96 -0.23
C LEU A 127 -33.53 -5.58 0.11
N LYS A 128 -33.84 -5.86 1.39
CA LYS A 128 -34.82 -6.94 1.68
C LYS A 128 -36.13 -6.65 2.41
N ASN A 129 -36.49 -5.39 2.73
CA ASN A 129 -37.91 -5.02 2.93
C ASN A 129 -38.16 -3.50 3.09
N ASP A 130 -37.19 -2.74 3.61
CA ASP A 130 -37.44 -1.34 4.00
C ASP A 130 -37.53 -0.36 2.80
N ASP A 131 -36.93 -0.71 1.66
CA ASP A 131 -36.85 0.13 0.45
C ASP A 131 -38.20 0.52 -0.14
N TYR A 132 -39.24 -0.31 -0.08
CA TYR A 132 -40.53 0.02 -0.71
C TYR A 132 -41.31 1.09 0.06
N ILE A 133 -41.18 1.11 1.39
CA ILE A 133 -41.90 2.06 2.26
C ILE A 133 -41.09 3.34 2.43
N LEU A 134 -39.76 3.24 2.58
CA LEU A 134 -38.90 4.42 2.79
C LEU A 134 -38.69 5.26 1.52
N ASN A 135 -38.59 4.64 0.33
CA ASN A 135 -38.53 5.40 -0.93
C ASN A 135 -39.84 6.17 -1.21
N ASN A 136 -40.99 5.66 -0.78
CA ASN A 136 -42.29 6.34 -0.94
C ASN A 136 -42.51 7.48 0.08
N LEU A 137 -41.75 7.52 1.18
CA LEU A 137 -41.89 8.54 2.24
C LEU A 137 -40.90 9.71 2.12
N ASN A 138 -39.91 9.65 1.22
CA ASN A 138 -38.95 10.74 0.95
C ASN A 138 -38.15 11.25 2.18
N VAL A 139 -38.04 10.46 3.26
CA VAL A 139 -37.33 10.87 4.50
C VAL A 139 -35.83 10.55 4.45
N LEU A 140 -35.40 9.61 3.59
CA LEU A 140 -34.02 9.14 3.51
C LEU A 140 -33.37 9.45 2.14
N PRO A 141 -32.04 9.53 2.06
CA PRO A 141 -31.33 9.63 0.79
C PRO A 141 -31.62 8.42 -0.10
N SER A 142 -31.71 8.65 -1.42
CA SER A 142 -31.93 7.59 -2.42
C SER A 142 -30.96 6.40 -2.26
N THR A 143 -31.43 5.19 -2.56
CA THR A 143 -30.62 3.98 -2.64
C THR A 143 -29.84 3.86 -3.96
N ASP A 144 -30.10 4.73 -4.94
CA ASP A 144 -29.34 4.82 -6.19
C ASP A 144 -27.93 5.38 -5.95
N TRP A 145 -26.95 4.47 -5.92
CA TRP A 145 -25.54 4.80 -5.71
C TRP A 145 -24.91 5.55 -6.89
N ASP A 146 -25.27 5.23 -8.12
CA ASP A 146 -24.69 5.87 -9.32
C ASP A 146 -25.14 7.33 -9.43
N LEU A 147 -26.42 7.58 -9.15
CA LEU A 147 -26.97 8.93 -9.04
C LEU A 147 -26.34 9.71 -7.88
N ARG A 148 -26.14 9.08 -6.72
CA ARG A 148 -25.48 9.71 -5.56
C ARG A 148 -24.01 10.02 -5.81
N LEU A 149 -23.26 9.12 -6.43
CA LEU A 149 -21.88 9.38 -6.86
C LEU A 149 -21.83 10.51 -7.90
N THR A 150 -22.79 10.56 -8.81
CA THR A 150 -22.94 11.66 -9.78
C THR A 150 -23.21 13.01 -9.09
N TYR A 151 -24.03 13.04 -8.04
CA TYR A 151 -24.22 14.26 -7.25
C TYR A 151 -22.98 14.64 -6.43
N ILE A 152 -22.28 13.69 -5.82
CA ILE A 152 -21.02 13.95 -5.08
C ILE A 152 -19.96 14.58 -6.00
N LYS A 153 -19.83 14.08 -7.25
CA LYS A 153 -18.94 14.66 -8.26
C LYS A 153 -19.24 16.13 -8.58
N ARG A 154 -20.47 16.63 -8.37
CA ARG A 154 -20.76 18.07 -8.53
C ARG A 154 -20.08 18.94 -7.45
N PHE A 155 -19.90 18.39 -6.24
CA PHE A 155 -19.22 19.09 -5.14
C PHE A 155 -17.70 18.90 -5.17
N VAL A 156 -17.22 17.85 -5.84
CA VAL A 156 -15.79 17.52 -6.03
C VAL A 156 -15.52 17.31 -7.53
N PRO A 157 -15.53 18.38 -8.36
CA PRO A 157 -15.54 18.26 -9.82
C PRO A 157 -14.18 17.99 -10.46
N TYR A 158 -13.08 18.11 -9.72
CA TYR A 158 -11.72 18.02 -10.24
C TYR A 158 -10.88 16.88 -9.65
N LEU A 159 -11.34 16.22 -8.58
CA LEU A 159 -10.65 15.08 -7.99
C LEU A 159 -11.37 13.80 -8.34
N GLU A 160 -10.61 12.82 -8.80
CA GLU A 160 -11.05 11.46 -9.07
C GLU A 160 -10.39 10.51 -8.08
N ILE A 161 -11.08 9.42 -7.74
CA ILE A 161 -10.56 8.35 -6.89
C ILE A 161 -10.61 7.07 -7.72
N ASP A 162 -9.48 6.39 -7.84
CA ASP A 162 -9.31 5.16 -8.63
C ASP A 162 -8.50 4.12 -7.83
N LYS A 163 -8.44 2.88 -8.34
CA LYS A 163 -7.64 1.76 -7.79
C LYS A 163 -7.92 1.48 -6.31
N ILE A 164 -9.17 1.63 -5.90
CA ILE A 164 -9.61 1.35 -4.53
C ILE A 164 -9.37 -0.13 -4.22
N ARG A 165 -8.67 -0.40 -3.13
CA ARG A 165 -8.40 -1.72 -2.57
C ARG A 165 -8.64 -1.68 -1.07
N THR A 166 -9.28 -2.72 -0.55
CA THR A 166 -9.52 -2.87 0.88
C THR A 166 -9.18 -4.30 1.28
N PHE A 167 -8.33 -4.46 2.30
CA PHE A 167 -7.93 -5.75 2.84
C PHE A 167 -7.67 -5.64 4.35
N ASN A 168 -7.63 -6.77 5.04
CA ASN A 168 -7.34 -6.80 6.47
C ASN A 168 -5.95 -7.42 6.70
N GLU A 169 -5.19 -6.85 7.63
CA GLU A 169 -3.87 -7.31 8.06
C GLU A 169 -3.85 -7.34 9.60
N CYS A 170 -3.03 -8.21 10.20
CA CYS A 170 -2.79 -8.17 11.64
C CYS A 170 -1.56 -7.30 11.92
N ASP A 171 -1.70 -6.34 12.82
CA ASP A 171 -0.58 -5.54 13.31
C ASP A 171 0.45 -6.41 14.04
N SER A 172 1.65 -5.87 14.20
CA SER A 172 2.72 -6.35 15.07
C SER A 172 2.26 -6.65 16.51
N GLU A 173 1.25 -5.95 17.02
CA GLU A 173 0.62 -6.17 18.33
C GLU A 173 -0.50 -7.23 18.33
N GLY A 174 -0.81 -7.83 17.17
CA GLY A 174 -1.84 -8.86 17.01
C GLY A 174 -3.27 -8.34 16.77
N SER A 175 -3.50 -7.03 16.84
CA SER A 175 -4.79 -6.41 16.51
C SER A 175 -5.08 -6.45 15.00
N MET A 176 -6.34 -6.68 14.61
CA MET A 176 -6.75 -6.63 13.21
C MET A 176 -6.92 -5.17 12.73
N ILE A 177 -6.30 -4.84 11.61
CA ILE A 177 -6.37 -3.54 10.94
C ILE A 177 -6.98 -3.73 9.54
N ARG A 178 -7.97 -2.93 9.20
CA ARG A 178 -8.48 -2.76 7.83
C ARG A 178 -7.64 -1.68 7.14
N ILE A 179 -7.00 -2.07 6.05
CA ILE A 179 -6.23 -1.18 5.20
C ILE A 179 -7.10 -0.78 4.01
N ILE A 180 -7.22 0.52 3.78
CA ILE A 180 -7.92 1.09 2.62
C ILE A 180 -6.91 1.86 1.78
N GLU A 181 -6.58 1.32 0.62
CA GLU A 181 -5.69 1.92 -0.37
C GLU A 181 -6.50 2.49 -1.53
N PHE A 182 -6.15 3.69 -2.00
CA PHE A 182 -6.74 4.29 -3.20
C PHE A 182 -5.79 5.31 -3.83
N GLN A 183 -5.95 5.55 -5.13
CA GLN A 183 -5.22 6.60 -5.83
C GLN A 183 -6.12 7.83 -5.98
N LEU A 184 -5.70 8.95 -5.40
CA LEU A 184 -6.31 10.26 -5.64
C LEU A 184 -5.67 10.89 -6.88
N ILE A 185 -6.50 11.27 -7.84
CA ILE A 185 -6.10 11.79 -9.14
C ILE A 185 -6.62 13.22 -9.27
N LEU A 186 -5.73 14.16 -9.51
CA LEU A 186 -6.06 15.50 -10.01
C LEU A 186 -5.57 15.55 -11.47
N PRO A 187 -6.46 15.44 -12.48
CA PRO A 187 -6.07 15.27 -13.87
C PRO A 187 -5.06 16.30 -14.35
N LEU A 188 -4.05 15.82 -15.09
CA LEU A 188 -2.91 16.58 -15.63
C LEU A 188 -1.93 17.17 -14.60
N ILE A 189 -2.22 17.09 -13.28
CA ILE A 189 -1.42 17.74 -12.23
C ILE A 189 -0.69 16.68 -11.38
N PHE A 190 -1.42 15.88 -10.59
CA PHE A 190 -0.83 14.86 -9.72
C PHE A 190 -1.68 13.57 -9.64
N GLN A 191 -1.02 12.48 -9.31
CA GLN A 191 -1.62 11.21 -8.92
C GLN A 191 -0.87 10.75 -7.68
N THR A 192 -1.60 10.53 -6.58
CA THR A 192 -1.03 10.30 -5.26
C THR A 192 -1.77 9.15 -4.62
N ASN A 193 -1.04 8.14 -4.14
CA ASN A 193 -1.65 7.01 -3.44
C ASN A 193 -1.85 7.39 -1.97
N PHE A 194 -2.98 6.94 -1.44
CA PHE A 194 -3.36 7.06 -0.03
C PHE A 194 -3.52 5.65 0.53
N ARG A 195 -3.02 5.43 1.75
CA ARG A 195 -3.20 4.21 2.52
C ARG A 195 -3.69 4.58 3.91
N LEU A 196 -4.92 4.18 4.24
CA LEU A 196 -5.55 4.44 5.52
C LEU A 196 -5.51 3.17 6.36
N LEU A 197 -5.04 3.28 7.60
CA LEU A 197 -5.00 2.19 8.57
C LEU A 197 -6.16 2.38 9.54
N VAL A 198 -7.17 1.51 9.50
CA VAL A 198 -8.37 1.58 10.36
C VAL A 198 -8.39 0.39 11.31
N ASP A 199 -8.58 0.66 12.59
CA ASP A 199 -8.72 -0.37 13.63
C ASP A 199 -10.05 -1.12 13.48
N CYS A 200 -10.02 -2.45 13.30
CA CYS A 200 -11.24 -3.23 13.07
C CYS A 200 -12.16 -3.32 14.30
N GLU A 201 -11.61 -3.18 15.52
CA GLU A 201 -12.39 -3.30 16.76
C GLU A 201 -13.21 -2.04 17.06
N ASN A 202 -12.59 -0.85 16.88
CA ASN A 202 -13.19 0.43 17.25
C ASN A 202 -13.60 1.30 16.04
N ASP A 203 -13.45 0.79 14.80
CA ASP A 203 -13.62 1.49 13.52
C ASP A 203 -12.91 2.87 13.48
N SER A 204 -11.76 2.94 14.15
CA SER A 204 -11.02 4.19 14.39
C SER A 204 -9.78 4.30 13.49
N LEU A 205 -9.48 5.51 13.01
CA LEU A 205 -8.33 5.72 12.13
C LEU A 205 -7.02 5.65 12.94
N LYS A 206 -6.24 4.58 12.75
CA LYS A 206 -4.90 4.38 13.34
C LYS A 206 -3.84 5.22 12.64
N GLY A 207 -3.88 5.37 11.31
CA GLY A 207 -2.87 6.10 10.56
C GLY A 207 -3.30 6.52 9.16
N ILE A 208 -2.58 7.50 8.61
CA ILE A 208 -2.69 7.96 7.22
C ILE A 208 -1.27 7.92 6.63
N GLU A 209 -1.10 7.19 5.54
CA GLU A 209 0.11 7.16 4.74
C GLU A 209 -0.22 7.72 3.34
N ILE A 210 0.69 8.51 2.78
CA ILE A 210 0.50 9.20 1.50
C ILE A 210 1.82 9.19 0.72
N ASP A 211 1.77 8.70 -0.51
CA ASP A 211 2.92 8.72 -1.41
C ASP A 211 3.18 10.13 -1.96
N ASP A 212 4.47 10.48 -2.12
CA ASP A 212 4.98 11.69 -2.77
C ASP A 212 4.04 12.93 -2.86
N LEU A 213 4.15 13.81 -1.85
CA LEU A 213 3.47 15.10 -1.82
C LEU A 213 4.28 16.25 -2.48
N PHE A 214 5.40 15.97 -3.17
CA PHE A 214 6.31 16.98 -3.70
C PHE A 214 5.64 17.94 -4.71
N LYS A 215 4.78 17.42 -5.59
CA LYS A 215 4.03 18.26 -6.55
C LYS A 215 3.14 19.31 -5.87
N ILE A 216 2.60 18.98 -4.70
CA ILE A 216 1.78 19.90 -3.92
C ILE A 216 2.67 20.95 -3.24
N SER A 217 3.87 20.58 -2.76
CA SER A 217 4.84 21.52 -2.18
C SER A 217 5.32 22.57 -3.19
N MET A 218 5.49 22.19 -4.47
CA MET A 218 5.86 23.09 -5.55
C MET A 218 4.80 24.17 -5.85
N ILE A 219 3.51 23.86 -5.72
CA ILE A 219 2.41 24.78 -6.05
C ILE A 219 1.93 25.57 -4.81
N SER A 220 1.96 24.94 -3.64
CA SER A 220 1.57 25.55 -2.37
C SER A 220 2.34 24.92 -1.21
N ASN A 221 3.53 25.45 -0.94
CA ASN A 221 4.32 25.05 0.22
C ASN A 221 3.54 25.25 1.54
N SER A 222 2.75 26.32 1.69
CA SER A 222 1.98 26.53 2.93
C SER A 222 0.92 25.45 3.18
N PHE A 223 0.21 24.97 2.14
CA PHE A 223 -0.70 23.84 2.26
C PHE A 223 0.06 22.54 2.55
N TYR A 224 1.14 22.25 1.82
CA TYR A 224 2.01 21.09 2.04
C TYR A 224 2.54 21.01 3.49
N GLN A 225 3.02 22.12 4.05
CA GLN A 225 3.48 22.19 5.43
C GLN A 225 2.36 21.85 6.43
N MET A 226 1.12 22.28 6.16
CA MET A 226 -0.03 21.96 6.99
C MET A 226 -0.42 20.47 6.90
N VAL A 227 -0.39 19.89 5.69
CA VAL A 227 -0.65 18.46 5.48
C VAL A 227 0.31 17.62 6.31
N ILE A 228 1.61 17.86 6.22
CA ILE A 228 2.65 17.07 6.90
C ILE A 228 2.70 17.33 8.41
N LYS A 229 2.55 18.59 8.86
CA LYS A 229 2.72 18.93 10.29
C LYS A 229 1.44 18.79 11.13
N ASN A 230 0.27 18.75 10.50
CA ASN A 230 -1.02 18.73 11.21
C ASN A 230 -1.97 17.65 10.70
N TYR A 231 -2.26 17.56 9.40
CA TYR A 231 -3.35 16.69 8.94
C TYR A 231 -2.99 15.21 8.96
N ILE A 232 -1.78 14.83 8.53
CA ILE A 232 -1.31 13.44 8.62
C ILE A 232 -1.11 13.00 10.08
N PRO A 233 -0.32 13.70 10.92
CA PRO A 233 -0.02 13.22 12.28
C PRO A 233 -1.26 13.18 13.19
N ASN A 234 -2.16 14.15 13.04
CA ASN A 234 -3.41 14.20 13.80
C ASN A 234 -4.57 13.46 13.12
N LYS A 235 -4.29 12.66 12.08
CA LYS A 235 -5.24 11.74 11.43
C LYS A 235 -6.51 12.42 10.87
N LYS A 236 -6.39 13.67 10.42
CA LYS A 236 -7.50 14.53 9.95
C LYS A 236 -7.82 14.29 8.47
N ILE A 237 -8.21 13.06 8.12
CA ILE A 237 -8.48 12.66 6.72
C ILE A 237 -9.58 13.50 6.05
N SER A 238 -10.62 13.90 6.79
CA SER A 238 -11.71 14.74 6.29
C SER A 238 -11.23 16.14 5.91
N THR A 239 -10.51 16.83 6.81
CA THR A 239 -9.88 18.14 6.56
C THR A 239 -8.89 18.06 5.39
N LEU A 240 -8.12 16.99 5.31
CA LEU A 240 -7.17 16.76 4.22
C LEU A 240 -7.86 16.65 2.85
N MET A 241 -8.89 15.80 2.74
CA MET A 241 -9.65 15.63 1.49
C MET A 241 -10.41 16.89 1.09
N PHE A 242 -10.99 17.59 2.07
CA PHE A 242 -11.62 18.88 1.83
C PHE A 242 -10.61 19.93 1.35
N GLY A 243 -9.42 19.99 1.97
CA GLY A 243 -8.35 20.91 1.58
C GLY A 243 -7.80 20.62 0.19
N LEU A 244 -7.63 19.34 -0.18
CA LEU A 244 -7.25 18.94 -1.53
C LEU A 244 -8.30 19.36 -2.58
N ASN A 245 -9.60 19.28 -2.25
CA ASN A 245 -10.69 19.79 -3.09
C ASN A 245 -10.69 21.33 -3.19
N SER A 246 -10.45 22.04 -2.08
CA SER A 246 -10.30 23.51 -2.08
C SER A 246 -9.11 23.95 -2.94
N PHE A 247 -7.98 23.26 -2.79
CA PHE A 247 -6.76 23.48 -3.55
C PHE A 247 -6.98 23.25 -5.05
N SER A 248 -7.59 22.11 -5.44
CA SER A 248 -7.83 21.80 -6.86
C SER A 248 -8.74 22.84 -7.54
N LYS A 249 -9.84 23.24 -6.88
CA LYS A 249 -10.74 24.29 -7.38
C LYS A 249 -10.03 25.62 -7.58
N LEU A 250 -9.21 26.02 -6.60
CA LEU A 250 -8.46 27.28 -6.68
C LEU A 250 -7.39 27.23 -7.78
N LEU A 251 -6.70 26.10 -7.95
CA LEU A 251 -5.69 25.87 -8.97
C LEU A 251 -6.28 25.91 -10.39
N HIS A 252 -7.41 25.23 -10.63
CA HIS A 252 -8.12 25.32 -11.92
C HIS A 252 -8.63 26.75 -12.21
N LYS A 253 -9.12 27.47 -11.19
CA LYS A 253 -9.50 28.89 -11.32
C LYS A 253 -8.29 29.75 -11.69
N ARG A 254 -7.15 29.56 -11.00
CA ARG A 254 -5.88 30.25 -11.28
C ARG A 254 -5.43 30.01 -12.73
N MET A 255 -5.30 28.75 -13.14
CA MET A 255 -4.91 28.37 -14.52
C MET A 255 -5.81 29.02 -15.57
N SER A 256 -7.13 28.97 -15.38
CA SER A 256 -8.10 29.57 -16.32
C SER A 256 -7.96 31.10 -16.38
N THR A 257 -7.78 31.76 -15.24
CA THR A 257 -7.61 33.22 -15.21
C THR A 257 -6.26 33.66 -15.77
N ILE A 258 -5.17 32.97 -15.45
CA ILE A 258 -3.83 33.23 -16.00
C ILE A 258 -3.82 33.09 -17.52
N ASN A 259 -4.40 32.01 -18.07
CA ASN A 259 -4.53 31.81 -19.51
C ASN A 259 -5.32 32.96 -20.18
N LYS A 260 -6.42 33.41 -19.57
CA LYS A 260 -7.17 34.57 -20.05
C LYS A 260 -6.33 35.86 -20.02
N LEU A 261 -5.59 36.11 -18.93
CA LEU A 261 -4.72 37.30 -18.80
C LEU A 261 -3.61 37.30 -19.85
N VAL A 262 -2.90 36.19 -20.05
CA VAL A 262 -1.83 36.06 -21.04
C VAL A 262 -2.36 36.34 -22.46
N LYS A 263 -3.56 35.84 -22.79
CA LYS A 263 -4.19 36.12 -24.10
C LYS A 263 -4.72 37.55 -24.23
N SER A 264 -5.27 38.14 -23.17
CA SER A 264 -5.76 39.53 -23.18
C SER A 264 -4.65 40.58 -23.25
N PHE A 265 -3.44 40.26 -22.81
CA PHE A 265 -2.28 41.16 -22.80
C PHE A 265 -1.13 40.65 -23.66
N GLN A 266 -1.42 39.86 -24.71
CA GLN A 266 -0.42 39.22 -25.57
C GLN A 266 0.63 40.21 -26.11
N ASP A 267 0.18 41.38 -26.59
CA ASP A 267 1.05 42.44 -27.15
C ASP A 267 1.89 43.17 -26.08
N ASN A 268 1.61 42.93 -24.79
CA ASN A 268 2.26 43.56 -23.65
C ASN A 268 3.04 42.57 -22.78
N LEU A 269 3.30 41.34 -23.24
CA LEU A 269 4.10 40.37 -22.47
C LEU A 269 5.58 40.78 -22.44
N TYR A 270 6.21 40.75 -21.26
CA TYR A 270 7.60 41.19 -21.08
C TYR A 270 8.63 40.31 -21.83
N ASP A 271 8.35 39.01 -21.95
CA ASP A 271 9.22 38.02 -22.60
C ASP A 271 8.36 37.12 -23.49
N ALA A 272 8.24 37.47 -24.77
CA ALA A 272 7.45 36.71 -25.73
C ALA A 272 7.90 35.24 -25.83
N GLY A 273 9.19 34.95 -25.70
CA GLY A 273 9.73 33.60 -25.77
C GLY A 273 9.22 32.70 -24.64
N LYS A 274 9.19 33.23 -23.40
CA LYS A 274 8.65 32.51 -22.22
C LYS A 274 7.18 32.16 -22.35
N TYR A 275 6.38 32.98 -23.05
CA TYR A 275 4.94 32.75 -23.21
C TYR A 275 4.54 32.18 -24.58
N GLN A 276 5.47 32.02 -25.53
CA GLN A 276 5.18 31.53 -26.89
C GLN A 276 4.47 30.16 -26.85
N ASP A 277 4.98 29.23 -26.02
CA ASP A 277 4.39 27.90 -25.82
C ASP A 277 2.96 27.95 -25.22
N LEU A 278 2.56 29.05 -24.57
CA LEU A 278 1.20 29.24 -24.05
C LEU A 278 0.24 29.85 -25.08
N LEU A 279 0.79 30.51 -26.11
CA LEU A 279 0.03 31.18 -27.17
C LEU A 279 -0.21 30.23 -28.36
N ASP A 280 0.80 29.47 -28.78
CA ASP A 280 0.78 28.64 -30.00
C ASP A 280 0.32 27.19 -29.77
N THR A 281 0.33 26.70 -28.53
CA THR A 281 0.09 25.27 -28.24
C THR A 281 -1.40 24.90 -28.30
N SER A 282 -1.75 24.01 -29.24
CA SER A 282 -3.04 23.34 -29.32
C SER A 282 -3.17 22.10 -28.41
N ASP A 283 -2.05 21.57 -27.90
CA ASP A 283 -2.04 20.46 -26.95
C ASP A 283 -2.36 20.93 -25.52
N ASN A 284 -3.61 20.67 -25.10
CA ASN A 284 -4.08 20.95 -23.75
C ASN A 284 -3.15 20.40 -22.65
N LYS A 285 -2.48 19.25 -22.83
CA LYS A 285 -1.61 18.67 -21.79
C LYS A 285 -0.39 19.55 -21.51
N LYS A 286 0.27 20.01 -22.56
CA LYS A 286 1.40 20.95 -22.46
C LYS A 286 0.96 22.29 -21.88
N LEU A 287 -0.16 22.84 -22.36
CA LEU A 287 -0.74 24.08 -21.86
C LEU A 287 -1.00 24.02 -20.34
N PHE A 288 -1.62 22.93 -19.86
CA PHE A 288 -1.86 22.72 -18.42
C PHE A 288 -0.56 22.58 -17.61
N ALA A 289 0.44 21.86 -18.12
CA ALA A 289 1.73 21.70 -17.44
C ALA A 289 2.46 23.03 -17.23
N ILE A 290 2.44 23.92 -18.22
CA ILE A 290 3.07 25.26 -18.12
C ILE A 290 2.24 26.17 -17.18
N LEU A 291 0.91 26.18 -17.32
CA LEU A 291 0.02 26.97 -16.44
C LEU A 291 0.03 26.50 -14.98
N GLN A 292 0.45 25.27 -14.70
CA GLN A 292 0.63 24.75 -13.34
C GLN A 292 1.79 25.43 -12.62
N THR A 293 2.90 25.67 -13.32
CA THR A 293 4.14 26.24 -12.76
C THR A 293 4.23 27.76 -12.91
N LEU A 294 3.36 28.37 -13.72
CA LEU A 294 3.33 29.81 -13.92
C LEU A 294 2.62 30.54 -12.76
N ASP A 295 3.37 30.83 -11.71
CA ASP A 295 2.89 31.63 -10.57
C ASP A 295 2.96 33.15 -10.84
N GLN A 296 3.79 33.58 -11.80
CA GLN A 296 4.10 34.99 -12.09
C GLN A 296 3.91 35.36 -13.56
N ILE A 297 3.05 36.35 -13.83
CA ILE A 297 2.89 37.02 -15.12
C ILE A 297 3.65 38.35 -15.10
N GLU A 298 4.30 38.67 -16.21
CA GLU A 298 5.07 39.90 -16.37
C GLU A 298 4.65 40.64 -17.64
N LEU A 299 4.19 41.89 -17.46
CA LEU A 299 3.73 42.75 -18.54
C LEU A 299 4.64 43.97 -18.67
N ILE A 300 4.81 44.50 -19.89
CA ILE A 300 5.59 45.70 -20.20
C ILE A 300 4.71 46.77 -20.87
N PHE A 301 4.83 48.00 -20.38
CA PHE A 301 4.12 49.17 -20.88
C PHE A 301 5.07 50.36 -21.02
N THR A 302 4.95 51.09 -22.12
CA THR A 302 5.76 52.30 -22.39
C THR A 302 4.89 53.54 -22.22
N LYS A 303 5.32 54.51 -21.41
CA LYS A 303 4.65 55.79 -21.19
C LYS A 303 5.69 56.90 -21.11
N ASN A 304 5.54 57.94 -21.94
CA ASN A 304 6.46 59.09 -22.01
C ASN A 304 7.92 58.64 -22.14
N GLU A 305 8.21 57.78 -23.13
CA GLU A 305 9.53 57.20 -23.43
C GLU A 305 10.14 56.30 -22.34
N ARG A 306 9.52 56.19 -21.16
CA ARG A 306 9.91 55.26 -20.09
C ARG A 306 9.19 53.92 -20.21
N GLN A 307 9.92 52.84 -19.97
CA GLN A 307 9.35 51.49 -19.87
C GLN A 307 9.10 51.10 -18.42
N PHE A 308 7.95 50.48 -18.19
CA PHE A 308 7.53 50.00 -16.88
C PHE A 308 7.09 48.54 -16.98
N LYS A 309 7.56 47.74 -16.03
CA LYS A 309 7.19 46.32 -15.90
C LYS A 309 6.14 46.18 -14.80
N ILE A 310 5.01 45.55 -15.10
CA ILE A 310 4.05 45.09 -14.08
C ILE A 310 4.34 43.62 -13.81
N VAL A 311 4.54 43.28 -12.55
CA VAL A 311 4.70 41.91 -12.07
C VAL A 311 3.46 41.54 -11.26
N PHE A 312 2.72 40.55 -11.76
CA PHE A 312 1.56 39.96 -11.11
C PHE A 312 1.95 38.57 -10.61
N ASN A 313 1.92 38.36 -9.30
CA ASN A 313 2.26 37.10 -8.63
C ASN A 313 1.00 36.50 -7.98
N TRP A 314 0.70 35.22 -8.21
CA TRP A 314 -0.47 34.53 -7.66
C TRP A 314 -0.08 33.19 -7.03
N GLU A 315 0.06 33.23 -5.71
CA GLU A 315 0.32 32.08 -4.85
C GLU A 315 -0.99 31.48 -4.29
N ILE A 316 -0.99 30.16 -4.10
CA ILE A 316 -2.06 29.46 -3.39
C ILE A 316 -1.62 29.25 -1.93
N VAL A 317 -2.41 29.72 -0.97
CA VAL A 317 -2.09 29.66 0.46
C VAL A 317 -3.17 28.97 1.28
N ILE A 318 -2.81 28.41 2.44
CA ILE A 318 -3.80 27.98 3.43
C ILE A 318 -4.56 29.22 3.95
N GLY A 319 -5.88 29.21 3.86
CA GLY A 319 -6.77 30.28 4.32
C GLY A 319 -7.22 30.06 5.76
N ASP A 320 -7.86 28.92 6.01
CA ASP A 320 -8.18 28.45 7.36
C ASP A 320 -7.54 27.08 7.64
N PRO A 321 -6.57 27.01 8.56
CA PRO A 321 -6.00 25.78 9.11
C PRO A 321 -7.00 24.71 9.60
N LEU A 322 -8.16 25.11 10.12
CA LEU A 322 -9.10 24.20 10.80
C LEU A 322 -10.01 23.48 9.81
N THR A 323 -10.63 24.20 8.89
CA THR A 323 -11.45 23.64 7.80
C THR A 323 -10.63 23.12 6.63
N GLY A 324 -9.39 23.59 6.45
CA GLY A 324 -8.54 23.26 5.31
C GLY A 324 -8.82 24.08 4.06
N THR A 325 -9.60 25.17 4.13
CA THR A 325 -9.83 26.05 2.97
C THR A 325 -8.52 26.68 2.47
N CYS A 326 -8.34 26.69 1.16
CA CYS A 326 -7.23 27.36 0.47
C CYS A 326 -7.70 28.67 -0.14
N ASN A 327 -6.91 29.72 0.04
CA ASN A 327 -7.13 31.07 -0.48
C ASN A 327 -6.07 31.44 -1.52
N SER A 328 -6.38 32.43 -2.36
CA SER A 328 -5.39 33.07 -3.24
C SER A 328 -4.68 34.21 -2.51
N ARG A 329 -3.35 34.25 -2.57
CA ARG A 329 -2.56 35.44 -2.26
C ARG A 329 -2.07 36.03 -3.58
N ILE A 330 -2.57 37.21 -3.93
CA ILE A 330 -2.22 37.90 -5.18
C ILE A 330 -1.45 39.18 -4.84
N GLN A 331 -0.29 39.35 -5.45
CA GLN A 331 0.56 40.52 -5.27
C GLN A 331 0.81 41.21 -6.61
N LEU A 332 0.80 42.54 -6.59
CA LEU A 332 1.00 43.36 -7.79
C LEU A 332 2.11 44.38 -7.53
N TYR A 333 3.12 44.39 -8.39
CA TYR A 333 4.24 45.31 -8.34
C TYR A 333 4.38 46.06 -9.66
N LYS A 334 4.69 47.36 -9.59
CA LYS A 334 5.16 48.16 -10.72
C LYS A 334 6.65 48.41 -10.54
N ILE A 335 7.44 48.14 -11.57
CA ILE A 335 8.88 48.40 -11.62
C ILE A 335 9.13 49.40 -12.76
N ASP A 336 9.80 50.53 -12.49
CA ASP A 336 10.38 51.38 -13.54
C ASP A 336 11.68 50.73 -14.01
N ILE A 337 11.83 50.42 -15.30
CA ILE A 337 12.99 49.68 -15.82
C ILE A 337 14.26 50.56 -15.82
N LEU A 338 14.11 51.88 -15.98
CA LEU A 338 15.23 52.82 -16.02
C LEU A 338 15.75 53.13 -14.61
N ASP A 339 14.84 53.46 -13.70
CA ASP A 339 15.20 53.85 -12.33
C ASP A 339 15.30 52.64 -11.36
N ASN A 340 14.96 51.43 -11.83
CA ASN A 340 14.82 50.18 -11.05
C ASN A 340 13.95 50.32 -9.77
N THR A 341 13.02 51.29 -9.74
CA THR A 341 12.19 51.55 -8.56
C THR A 341 10.96 50.64 -8.55
N THR A 342 10.79 49.89 -7.46
CA THR A 342 9.64 49.00 -7.27
C THR A 342 8.59 49.66 -6.38
N LYS A 343 7.34 49.72 -6.86
CA LYS A 343 6.16 50.20 -6.11
C LYS A 343 5.17 49.04 -5.95
N ASN A 344 4.79 48.77 -4.71
CA ASN A 344 3.76 47.78 -4.39
C ASN A 344 2.36 48.37 -4.63
N LEU A 345 1.56 47.71 -5.49
CA LEU A 345 0.19 48.08 -5.83
C LEU A 345 -0.84 47.09 -5.26
N SER A 346 -0.42 46.11 -4.47
CA SER A 346 -1.27 45.00 -4.00
C SER A 346 -2.50 45.48 -3.23
N GLN A 347 -2.37 46.46 -2.32
CA GLN A 347 -3.52 47.01 -1.58
C GLN A 347 -4.54 47.72 -2.50
N VAL A 348 -4.07 48.41 -3.54
CA VAL A 348 -4.96 49.04 -4.54
C VAL A 348 -5.69 47.97 -5.35
N PHE A 349 -4.98 46.90 -5.70
CA PHE A 349 -5.55 45.76 -6.41
C PHE A 349 -6.57 45.00 -5.54
N GLU A 350 -6.27 44.71 -4.28
CA GLU A 350 -7.18 44.08 -3.31
C GLU A 350 -8.47 44.90 -3.13
N ASN A 351 -8.37 46.23 -3.01
CA ASN A 351 -9.54 47.10 -2.95
C ASN A 351 -10.39 47.06 -4.23
N LEU A 352 -9.77 46.97 -5.41
CA LEU A 352 -10.49 46.82 -6.67
C LEU A 352 -11.13 45.43 -6.83
N LEU A 353 -10.53 44.38 -6.28
CA LEU A 353 -11.11 43.03 -6.27
C LEU A 353 -12.42 42.92 -5.47
N LEU A 354 -12.73 43.88 -4.59
CA LEU A 354 -14.03 43.96 -3.90
C LEU A 354 -15.15 44.46 -4.83
N GLN A 355 -14.80 45.11 -5.95
CA GLN A 355 -15.75 45.73 -6.89
C GLN A 355 -15.75 45.06 -8.27
N TYR A 356 -14.63 44.46 -8.69
CA TYR A 356 -14.43 43.92 -10.04
C TYR A 356 -13.64 42.60 -10.05
N ASP A 357 -13.85 41.80 -11.08
CA ASP A 357 -13.05 40.59 -11.34
C ASP A 357 -11.57 40.90 -11.59
N ILE A 358 -10.69 39.91 -11.30
CA ILE A 358 -9.22 39.97 -11.45
C ILE A 358 -8.76 40.63 -12.76
N SER A 359 -9.35 40.24 -13.89
CA SER A 359 -8.97 40.78 -15.21
C SER A 359 -9.38 42.25 -15.38
N THR A 360 -10.57 42.60 -14.91
CA THR A 360 -11.10 43.97 -14.94
C THR A 360 -10.30 44.87 -14.01
N SER A 361 -10.03 44.44 -12.77
CA SER A 361 -9.18 45.15 -11.81
C SER A 361 -7.79 45.43 -12.36
N LEU A 362 -7.16 44.44 -13.02
CA LEU A 362 -5.83 44.61 -13.63
C LEU A 362 -5.90 45.61 -14.80
N THR A 363 -6.91 45.48 -15.67
CA THR A 363 -7.14 46.40 -16.80
C THR A 363 -7.36 47.84 -16.32
N THR A 364 -8.10 48.04 -15.24
CA THR A 364 -8.36 49.36 -14.64
C THR A 364 -7.08 49.99 -14.07
N ILE A 365 -6.25 49.22 -13.34
CA ILE A 365 -4.92 49.69 -12.89
C ILE A 365 -4.05 50.06 -14.10
N ILE A 366 -3.98 49.20 -15.13
CA ILE A 366 -3.18 49.47 -16.33
C ILE A 366 -3.61 50.79 -16.96
N LYS A 367 -4.90 50.99 -17.26
CA LYS A 367 -5.45 52.22 -17.87
C LYS A 367 -5.32 53.48 -17.01
N THR A 368 -5.20 53.34 -15.69
CA THR A 368 -5.03 54.48 -14.77
C THR A 368 -3.56 54.88 -14.63
N VAL A 369 -2.64 53.92 -14.76
CA VAL A 369 -1.20 54.13 -14.59
C VAL A 369 -0.50 54.45 -15.92
N PHE A 370 -0.93 53.84 -17.02
CA PHE A 370 -0.33 53.92 -18.35
C PHE A 370 -1.27 54.62 -19.34
#